data_AF-A0A6P5F5D9-F1
#
_entry.id   AF-A0A6P5F5D9-F1
#
_cell.length_a   1.000
_cell.length_b   1.000
_cell.length_c   1.000
_cell.angle_alpha   90.00
_cell.angle_beta   90.00
_cell.angle_gamma   90.00
#
_symmetry.space_group_name_H-M   'P 1'
#
loop_
_entity.id
_entity.type
_entity.pdbx_description
1 polymer ?
#
loop_
_entity_poly.entity_id
_entity_poly.type
_entity_poly.pdbx_seq_one_letter_code
_entity_poly.pdbx_strand_id
1 'polypeptide(L)'
;MSGSTNLWVLLGLGLAGVLLVTRKLRRVVKVDLGAFVERLELLPPPPPPPPKAPHPLTGLTFAVADIFDIYGYVAGFGTPEWTRTHDCATQTSPVVLALVEGGATCVGKTVIDEMAFSITGVNKHFDTPTNPAAPERIPGGCSSGSAVAVAGGIVDFSLGVDTIGGVRVPGGFCGILGFRPSHAAVSNVGIIPVSPSLDTVGQVLKHVNLGNYLASKVCSLRELQSGSKNGESKLSSLVSLANAMRVLYTHEFKDNHMEWINSVKSALDSNILSSLSSVSSERIGVCHSARNEARLALNALLKDDGILVLPTVLGLPPKLNSREISSEGYNLHTLCLTAAASMSGCCQVTVPLGLYEKCPVSVSFIARNGGDRFLLDTIQTMYSTLQEQIDVVQKSSVSSTSASKEESAEIAKEKGNLAYKEKQWQKAINLYTEAIKLNGKNATYYSNRAAAYLELGSYRQAEADCTSAINLEKKNVKAYLRRGTAREMLGYYKEAVEDFKYALVLEPTNKTANLAVNRLNKLFQ
;
A
#
# COMPACT_ATOMS: atom_id res chain seq x y z
N MET A 1 -42.53 34.56 -34.08
CA MET A 1 -41.10 34.24 -34.23
C MET A 1 -40.42 34.41 -32.87
N SER A 2 -40.24 33.32 -32.12
CA SER A 2 -39.34 33.22 -30.95
C SER A 2 -39.32 31.75 -30.55
N GLY A 3 -38.20 31.05 -30.76
CA GLY A 3 -38.14 29.62 -30.46
C GLY A 3 -36.78 28.96 -30.67
N SER A 4 -35.87 29.56 -31.45
CA SER A 4 -34.58 28.93 -31.75
C SER A 4 -33.42 29.41 -30.87
N THR A 5 -33.53 30.54 -30.16
CA THR A 5 -32.40 31.14 -29.45
C THR A 5 -32.10 30.49 -28.10
N ASN A 6 -33.09 29.90 -27.42
CA ASN A 6 -32.91 29.34 -26.07
C ASN A 6 -32.29 27.94 -26.05
N LEU A 7 -32.40 27.16 -27.12
CA LEU A 7 -31.89 25.79 -27.16
C LEU A 7 -30.35 25.75 -27.29
N TRP A 8 -29.77 26.68 -28.06
CA TRP A 8 -28.31 26.79 -28.24
C TRP A 8 -27.59 27.28 -26.98
N VAL A 9 -28.23 28.15 -26.19
CA VAL A 9 -27.67 28.63 -24.91
C VAL A 9 -27.67 27.52 -23.85
N LEU A 10 -28.72 26.70 -23.81
CA LEU A 10 -28.79 25.53 -22.91
C LEU A 10 -27.81 24.43 -23.30
N LEU A 11 -27.63 24.16 -24.60
CA LEU A 11 -26.60 23.23 -25.10
C LEU A 11 -25.18 23.73 -24.81
N GLY A 12 -24.93 25.05 -24.95
CA GLY A 12 -23.64 25.67 -24.62
C GLY A 12 -23.29 25.60 -23.13
N LEU A 13 -24.26 25.85 -22.24
CA LEU A 13 -24.08 25.73 -20.79
C LEU A 13 -23.94 24.26 -20.34
N GLY A 14 -24.64 23.33 -20.99
CA GLY A 14 -24.51 21.89 -20.73
C GLY A 14 -23.15 21.33 -21.13
N LEU A 15 -22.65 21.69 -22.32
CA LEU A 15 -21.31 21.31 -22.78
C LEU A 15 -20.21 21.98 -21.96
N ALA A 16 -20.35 23.27 -21.59
CA ALA A 16 -19.41 23.95 -20.71
C ALA A 16 -19.40 23.36 -19.28
N GLY A 17 -20.56 22.96 -18.76
CA GLY A 17 -20.70 22.26 -17.49
C GLY A 17 -20.06 20.87 -17.51
N VAL A 18 -20.25 20.10 -18.58
CA VAL A 18 -19.60 18.79 -18.78
C VAL A 18 -18.09 18.95 -19.00
N LEU A 19 -17.62 20.01 -19.69
CA LEU A 19 -16.20 20.32 -19.84
C LEU A 19 -15.55 20.78 -18.53
N LEU A 20 -16.27 21.52 -17.69
CA LEU A 20 -15.81 21.92 -16.35
C LEU A 20 -15.80 20.73 -15.37
N VAL A 21 -16.78 19.84 -15.44
CA VAL A 21 -16.84 18.61 -14.62
C VAL A 21 -15.79 17.59 -15.06
N THR A 22 -15.51 17.46 -16.37
CA THR A 22 -14.43 16.59 -16.87
C THR A 22 -13.03 17.19 -16.64
N ARG A 23 -12.88 18.52 -16.60
CA ARG A 23 -11.64 19.17 -16.12
C ARG A 23 -11.39 18.96 -14.63
N LYS A 24 -12.43 18.80 -13.80
CA LYS A 24 -12.29 18.54 -12.36
C LYS A 24 -11.88 17.10 -12.00
N LEU A 25 -11.87 16.18 -12.97
CA LEU A 25 -11.60 14.74 -12.74
C LEU A 25 -10.32 14.20 -13.41
N ARG A 26 -9.55 15.03 -14.12
CA ARG A 26 -8.16 14.71 -14.42
C ARG A 26 -7.26 15.41 -13.40
N ARG A 27 -6.88 14.69 -12.33
CA ARG A 27 -5.66 15.05 -11.59
C ARG A 27 -4.55 15.16 -12.63
N VAL A 28 -4.06 16.37 -12.86
CA VAL A 28 -2.81 16.57 -13.59
C VAL A 28 -1.76 15.87 -12.74
N VAL A 29 -1.36 14.67 -13.14
CA VAL A 29 -0.23 13.99 -12.52
C VAL A 29 0.97 14.88 -12.81
N LYS A 30 1.45 15.60 -11.80
CA LYS A 30 2.67 16.39 -11.91
C LYS A 30 3.77 15.45 -12.42
N VAL A 31 4.65 15.95 -13.28
CA VAL A 31 5.74 15.16 -13.90
C VAL A 31 6.60 14.48 -12.83
N ASP A 32 6.67 15.06 -11.63
CA ASP A 32 7.40 14.55 -10.49
C ASP A 32 6.53 13.93 -9.38
N LEU A 33 5.28 13.61 -9.69
CA LEU A 33 4.31 13.05 -8.75
C LEU A 33 4.04 13.95 -7.52
N GLY A 34 4.44 15.22 -7.57
CA GLY A 34 4.37 16.15 -6.43
C GLY A 34 5.40 15.85 -5.34
N ALA A 35 6.48 15.14 -5.66
CA ALA A 35 7.49 14.76 -4.67
C ALA A 35 8.35 15.94 -4.16
N PHE A 36 8.43 17.05 -4.90
CA PHE A 36 9.38 18.13 -4.64
C PHE A 36 8.68 19.43 -4.24
N VAL A 37 9.27 20.07 -3.21
CA VAL A 37 8.92 21.44 -2.80
C VAL A 37 9.73 22.44 -3.63
N GLU A 38 11.01 22.14 -3.84
CA GLU A 38 11.96 23.01 -4.54
C GLU A 38 12.92 22.17 -5.38
N ARG A 39 13.15 22.59 -6.63
CA ARG A 39 14.18 22.04 -7.51
C ARG A 39 15.46 22.85 -7.35
N LEU A 40 16.57 22.16 -7.10
CA LEU A 40 17.90 22.74 -7.05
C LEU A 40 18.90 21.70 -7.50
N GLU A 41 20.08 22.14 -7.95
CA GLU A 41 21.18 21.24 -8.28
C GLU A 41 22.41 21.57 -7.43
N LEU A 42 22.85 20.63 -6.59
CA LEU A 42 24.17 20.65 -5.98
C LEU A 42 25.05 19.68 -6.74
N LEU A 43 25.97 20.23 -7.52
CA LEU A 43 26.89 19.46 -8.33
C LEU A 43 28.05 18.93 -7.48
N PRO A 44 28.50 17.68 -7.72
CA PRO A 44 29.68 17.14 -7.07
C PRO A 44 30.95 17.89 -7.51
N PRO A 45 32.05 17.79 -6.74
CA PRO A 45 33.34 18.27 -7.18
C PRO A 45 33.77 17.55 -8.49
N PRO A 46 34.62 18.18 -9.31
CA PRO A 46 35.12 17.54 -10.52
C PRO A 46 35.85 16.24 -10.16
N PRO A 47 35.71 15.18 -10.99
CA PRO A 47 36.35 13.91 -10.71
C PRO A 47 37.88 14.08 -10.65
N PRO A 48 38.57 13.32 -9.78
CA PRO A 48 40.00 13.44 -9.64
C PRO A 48 40.69 13.02 -10.95
N PRO A 49 41.82 13.65 -11.31
CA PRO A 49 42.52 13.31 -12.54
C PRO A 49 43.06 11.87 -12.46
N PRO A 50 43.10 11.12 -13.59
CA PRO A 50 43.73 9.81 -13.65
C PRO A 50 45.17 9.87 -13.10
N PRO A 51 45.61 8.86 -12.31
CA PRO A 51 45.06 7.51 -12.17
C PRO A 51 44.09 7.31 -10.99
N LYS A 52 43.65 8.37 -10.30
CA LYS A 52 42.74 8.22 -9.16
C LYS A 52 41.36 7.74 -9.60
N ALA A 53 40.79 6.79 -8.86
CA ALA A 53 39.45 6.28 -9.13
C ALA A 53 38.41 7.40 -8.97
N PRO A 54 37.32 7.38 -9.78
CA PRO A 54 36.17 8.27 -9.58
C PRO A 54 35.60 8.13 -8.16
N HIS A 55 34.90 9.17 -7.70
CA HIS A 55 34.24 9.11 -6.40
C HIS A 55 33.17 8.00 -6.38
N PRO A 56 32.91 7.35 -5.23
CA PRO A 56 32.04 6.16 -5.15
C PRO A 56 30.60 6.35 -5.64
N LEU A 57 30.08 7.57 -5.62
CA LEU A 57 28.71 7.91 -6.00
C LEU A 57 28.63 8.65 -7.34
N THR A 58 29.73 8.66 -8.12
CA THR A 58 29.80 9.37 -9.40
C THR A 58 28.66 8.94 -10.32
N GLY A 59 27.90 9.92 -10.83
CA GLY A 59 26.80 9.69 -11.77
C GLY A 59 25.46 9.34 -11.13
N LEU A 60 25.40 9.21 -9.79
CA LEU A 60 24.15 9.01 -9.08
C LEU A 60 23.50 10.35 -8.72
N THR A 61 22.17 10.34 -8.66
CA THR A 61 21.32 11.46 -8.29
C THR A 61 20.59 11.17 -6.99
N PHE A 62 20.42 12.20 -6.17
CA PHE A 62 19.64 12.07 -4.93
C PHE A 62 18.81 13.30 -4.61
N ALA A 63 17.79 13.10 -3.79
CA ALA A 63 16.97 14.19 -3.25
C ALA A 63 16.99 14.17 -1.71
N VAL A 64 16.71 15.31 -1.09
CA VAL A 64 16.75 15.45 0.37
C VAL A 64 15.41 15.95 0.90
N ALA A 65 14.96 15.42 2.03
CA ALA A 65 13.80 15.95 2.74
C ALA A 65 13.99 17.44 3.05
N ASP A 66 12.91 18.24 2.96
CA ASP A 66 12.90 19.69 3.24
C ASP A 66 13.06 20.03 4.73
N ILE A 67 14.11 19.50 5.34
CA ILE A 67 14.57 19.69 6.72
C ILE A 67 16.11 19.71 6.78
N PHE A 68 16.79 19.25 5.73
CA PHE A 68 18.24 19.29 5.65
C PHE A 68 18.72 20.65 5.16
N ASP A 69 19.67 21.24 5.89
CA ASP A 69 20.30 22.49 5.50
C ASP A 69 21.10 22.33 4.19
N ILE A 70 20.91 23.30 3.30
CA ILE A 70 21.68 23.48 2.06
C ILE A 70 22.12 24.93 2.00
N TYR A 71 23.42 25.17 1.83
CA TYR A 71 23.99 26.51 1.74
C TYR A 71 23.22 27.41 0.77
N GLY A 72 22.79 28.58 1.25
CA GLY A 72 22.08 29.57 0.43
C GLY A 72 20.58 29.33 0.28
N TYR A 73 20.03 28.26 0.85
CA TYR A 73 18.60 27.99 0.86
C TYR A 73 18.04 27.88 2.28
N VAL A 74 16.75 28.16 2.45
CA VAL A 74 16.03 27.95 3.72
C VAL A 74 15.47 26.54 3.76
N ALA A 75 15.68 25.79 4.84
CA ALA A 75 14.99 24.51 5.07
C ALA A 75 13.54 24.81 5.48
N GLY A 76 12.54 24.33 4.73
CA GLY A 76 11.15 24.75 4.90
C GLY A 76 10.39 24.03 6.00
N PHE A 77 10.92 22.92 6.52
CA PHE A 77 10.34 22.12 7.60
C PHE A 77 8.84 21.77 7.38
N GLY A 78 8.46 21.61 6.11
CA GLY A 78 7.09 21.29 5.72
C GLY A 78 6.07 22.41 5.97
N THR A 79 6.50 23.65 6.22
CA THR A 79 5.61 24.81 6.41
C THR A 79 6.16 26.13 5.82
N PRO A 80 5.37 26.87 5.02
CA PRO A 80 5.79 28.17 4.47
C PRO A 80 6.18 29.20 5.53
N GLU A 81 5.54 29.19 6.71
CA GLU A 81 5.84 30.09 7.82
C GLU A 81 7.27 29.93 8.34
N TRP A 82 7.81 28.70 8.35
CA TRP A 82 9.18 28.46 8.76
C TRP A 82 10.15 29.10 7.76
N THR A 83 9.89 28.91 6.47
CA THR A 83 10.65 29.54 5.38
C THR A 83 10.64 31.07 5.48
N ARG A 84 9.52 31.67 5.90
CA ARG A 84 9.38 33.13 6.04
C ARG A 84 10.12 33.70 7.26
N THR A 85 10.34 32.89 8.29
CA THR A 85 10.85 33.35 9.59
C THR A 85 12.30 32.97 9.85
N HIS A 86 12.92 32.19 8.97
CA HIS A 86 14.30 31.74 9.10
C HIS A 86 15.13 32.21 7.90
N ASP A 87 16.38 32.56 8.18
CA ASP A 87 17.35 32.93 7.16
C ASP A 87 17.86 31.70 6.40
N CYS A 88 18.46 31.92 5.23
CA CYS A 88 19.11 30.86 4.48
C CYS A 88 20.22 30.20 5.30
N ALA A 89 20.40 28.89 5.15
CA ALA A 89 21.46 28.17 5.81
C ALA A 89 22.83 28.69 5.37
N THR A 90 23.71 28.93 6.35
CA THR A 90 25.09 29.40 6.14
C THR A 90 26.06 28.27 5.79
N GLN A 91 25.60 27.02 5.86
CA GLN A 91 26.35 25.82 5.52
C GLN A 91 25.41 24.70 5.07
N THR A 92 25.91 23.80 4.23
CA THR A 92 25.20 22.56 3.87
C THR A 92 25.40 21.52 4.98
N SER A 93 24.34 20.76 5.31
CA SER A 93 24.44 19.74 6.35
C SER A 93 25.53 18.71 6.04
N PRO A 94 26.29 18.22 7.04
CA PRO A 94 27.42 17.32 6.80
C PRO A 94 27.07 16.04 6.04
N VAL A 95 25.85 15.52 6.23
CA VAL A 95 25.38 14.31 5.55
C VAL A 95 25.13 14.57 4.06
N VAL A 96 24.51 15.72 3.73
CA VAL A 96 24.30 16.12 2.33
C VAL A 96 25.65 16.42 1.66
N LEU A 97 26.53 17.13 2.36
CA LEU A 97 27.87 17.46 1.86
C LEU A 97 28.69 16.19 1.57
N ALA A 98 28.69 15.21 2.48
CA ALA A 98 29.41 13.95 2.29
C ALA A 98 28.97 13.17 1.04
N LEU A 99 27.67 13.22 0.69
CA LEU A 99 27.17 12.59 -0.54
C LEU A 99 27.60 13.35 -1.80
N VAL A 100 27.55 14.68 -1.76
CA VAL A 100 27.99 15.54 -2.86
C VAL A 100 29.50 15.39 -3.09
N GLU A 101 30.31 15.45 -2.04
CA GLU A 101 31.76 15.18 -2.08
C GLU A 101 32.08 13.74 -2.48
N GLY A 102 31.15 12.81 -2.19
CA GLY A 102 31.17 11.43 -2.66
C GLY A 102 30.85 11.25 -4.14
N GLY A 103 30.51 12.31 -4.88
CA GLY A 103 30.29 12.30 -6.33
C GLY A 103 28.82 12.31 -6.77
N ALA A 104 27.86 12.34 -5.84
CA ALA A 104 26.43 12.36 -6.17
C ALA A 104 25.93 13.77 -6.46
N THR A 105 24.91 13.88 -7.32
CA THR A 105 24.24 15.16 -7.61
C THR A 105 22.94 15.26 -6.82
N CYS A 106 22.77 16.32 -6.00
CA CYS A 106 21.49 16.57 -5.32
C CYS A 106 20.55 17.33 -6.27
N VAL A 107 19.33 16.84 -6.51
CA VAL A 107 18.40 17.38 -7.53
C VAL A 107 17.15 18.08 -6.96
N GLY A 108 17.06 18.23 -5.64
CA GLY A 108 15.96 18.97 -5.04
C GLY A 108 15.66 18.65 -3.59
N LYS A 109 14.77 19.47 -3.02
CA LYS A 109 14.15 19.27 -1.71
C LYS A 109 12.76 18.66 -1.86
N THR A 110 12.49 17.63 -1.08
CA THR A 110 11.27 16.83 -1.15
C THR A 110 10.28 17.17 -0.06
N VAL A 111 9.00 16.94 -0.37
CA VAL A 111 7.89 17.17 0.56
C VAL A 111 8.05 16.35 1.82
N ILE A 112 7.79 16.98 2.97
CA ILE A 112 7.65 16.33 4.27
C ILE A 112 6.30 16.65 4.91
N ASP A 113 5.83 15.83 5.85
CA ASP A 113 4.69 16.20 6.73
C ASP A 113 5.02 17.51 7.49
N GLU A 114 3.99 18.32 7.80
CA GLU A 114 4.18 19.62 8.47
C GLU A 114 4.96 19.45 9.78
N MET A 115 6.09 20.18 9.89
CA MET A 115 7.06 20.07 11.01
C MET A 115 7.60 18.66 11.27
N ALA A 116 7.60 17.80 10.24
CA ALA A 116 7.86 16.37 10.33
C ALA A 116 7.00 15.64 11.40
N PHE A 117 5.87 16.24 11.81
CA PHE A 117 5.07 15.81 12.97
C PHE A 117 3.93 14.85 12.60
N SER A 118 4.22 13.86 11.75
CA SER A 118 3.28 12.81 11.36
C SER A 118 4.01 11.69 10.58
N ILE A 119 3.32 10.60 10.28
CA ILE A 119 3.82 9.49 9.44
C ILE A 119 2.91 9.21 8.23
N THR A 120 2.06 10.16 7.88
CA THR A 120 1.00 9.96 6.88
C THR A 120 1.42 10.35 5.46
N GLY A 121 2.32 11.32 5.33
CA GLY A 121 2.66 11.93 4.04
C GLY A 121 1.71 13.04 3.61
N VAL A 122 0.72 13.39 4.45
CA VAL A 122 -0.26 14.43 4.17
C VAL A 122 0.29 15.77 4.64
N ASN A 123 0.39 16.72 3.71
CA ASN A 123 0.75 18.10 4.00
C ASN A 123 -0.32 19.04 3.41
N LYS A 124 -0.84 19.96 4.22
CA LYS A 124 -1.89 20.90 3.80
C LYS A 124 -1.39 22.05 2.91
N HIS A 125 -0.08 22.34 2.96
CA HIS A 125 0.55 23.45 2.24
C HIS A 125 1.11 23.03 0.88
N PHE A 126 1.65 21.81 0.80
CA PHE A 126 2.38 21.32 -0.38
C PHE A 126 1.67 20.19 -1.15
N ASP A 127 0.40 19.91 -0.80
CA ASP A 127 -0.35 18.71 -1.20
C ASP A 127 0.32 17.39 -0.77
N THR A 128 -0.39 16.27 -0.97
CA THR A 128 0.14 14.92 -0.71
C THR A 128 0.83 14.37 -1.98
N PRO A 129 2.11 13.96 -1.92
CA PRO A 129 2.78 13.29 -3.04
C PRO A 129 2.01 12.04 -3.50
N THR A 130 1.97 11.79 -4.81
CA THR A 130 1.23 10.65 -5.37
C THR A 130 2.05 9.37 -5.20
N ASN A 131 1.53 8.41 -4.43
CA ASN A 131 2.17 7.10 -4.27
C ASN A 131 2.23 6.39 -5.65
N PRO A 132 3.44 6.10 -6.20
CA PRO A 132 3.58 5.50 -7.52
C PRO A 132 2.99 4.08 -7.60
N ALA A 133 3.09 3.33 -6.49
CA ALA A 133 2.58 1.97 -6.41
C ALA A 133 1.05 1.94 -6.20
N ALA A 134 0.48 2.95 -5.53
CA ALA A 134 -0.95 3.03 -5.26
C ALA A 134 -1.49 4.48 -5.27
N PRO A 135 -1.77 5.08 -6.45
CA PRO A 135 -2.10 6.52 -6.58
C PRO A 135 -3.32 7.03 -5.79
N GLU A 136 -4.22 6.14 -5.40
CA GLU A 136 -5.40 6.46 -4.59
C GLU A 136 -5.15 6.41 -3.07
N ARG A 137 -3.94 6.04 -2.65
CA ARG A 137 -3.54 5.84 -1.26
C ARG A 137 -2.39 6.76 -0.86
N ILE A 138 -2.23 6.97 0.43
CA ILE A 138 -1.15 7.82 0.95
C ILE A 138 0.22 7.17 0.72
N PRO A 139 1.29 7.96 0.49
CA PRO A 139 2.65 7.46 0.35
C PRO A 139 3.30 7.13 1.70
N GLY A 140 2.71 7.55 2.83
CA GLY A 140 3.35 7.49 4.15
C GLY A 140 4.29 8.68 4.37
N GLY A 141 4.79 8.86 5.59
CA GLY A 141 5.63 10.00 5.96
C GLY A 141 6.48 9.73 7.21
N CYS A 142 7.20 10.71 7.76
CA CYS A 142 7.23 12.11 7.35
C CYS A 142 7.99 12.38 6.04
N SER A 143 8.89 11.51 5.59
CA SER A 143 9.72 11.73 4.39
C SER A 143 9.03 11.29 3.10
N SER A 144 7.80 11.77 2.89
CA SER A 144 6.89 11.30 1.83
C SER A 144 7.41 11.56 0.42
N GLY A 145 7.88 12.79 0.15
CA GLY A 145 8.45 13.14 -1.14
C GLY A 145 9.74 12.39 -1.44
N SER A 146 10.59 12.15 -0.44
CA SER A 146 11.82 11.35 -0.61
C SER A 146 11.53 9.93 -1.06
N ALA A 147 10.48 9.29 -0.52
CA ALA A 147 10.10 7.95 -0.94
C ALA A 147 9.43 7.93 -2.32
N VAL A 148 8.54 8.88 -2.61
CA VAL A 148 7.90 8.99 -3.93
C VAL A 148 8.91 9.30 -5.03
N ALA A 149 9.93 10.12 -4.76
CA ALA A 149 10.98 10.44 -5.72
C ALA A 149 11.78 9.19 -6.14
N VAL A 150 12.15 8.34 -5.17
CA VAL A 150 12.86 7.08 -5.45
C VAL A 150 11.94 6.06 -6.10
N ALA A 151 10.74 5.85 -5.55
CA ALA A 151 9.77 4.88 -6.08
C ALA A 151 9.28 5.25 -7.49
N GLY A 152 9.25 6.53 -7.82
CA GLY A 152 8.91 7.04 -9.15
C GLY A 152 10.08 7.01 -10.14
N GLY A 153 11.28 6.60 -9.73
CA GLY A 153 12.48 6.59 -10.58
C GLY A 153 12.97 7.99 -10.96
N ILE A 154 12.65 9.01 -10.15
CA ILE A 154 13.06 10.40 -10.38
C ILE A 154 14.50 10.63 -9.90
N VAL A 155 14.94 9.87 -8.87
CA VAL A 155 16.29 9.87 -8.31
C VAL A 155 16.71 8.45 -7.94
N ASP A 156 18.03 8.20 -7.88
CA ASP A 156 18.57 6.88 -7.53
C ASP A 156 18.39 6.55 -6.04
N PHE A 157 18.55 7.55 -5.17
CA PHE A 157 18.32 7.41 -3.73
C PHE A 157 17.88 8.74 -3.09
N SER A 158 17.50 8.72 -1.81
CA SER A 158 17.07 9.95 -1.12
C SER A 158 17.43 9.94 0.37
N LEU A 159 17.53 11.14 0.94
CA LEU A 159 17.66 11.34 2.38
C LEU A 159 16.32 11.73 3.00
N GLY A 160 16.05 11.17 4.17
CA GLY A 160 14.86 11.43 4.97
C GLY A 160 15.17 11.34 6.45
N VAL A 161 14.21 11.74 7.28
CA VAL A 161 14.31 11.70 8.74
C VAL A 161 13.40 10.60 9.27
N ASP A 162 13.93 9.75 10.16
CA ASP A 162 13.18 8.66 10.78
C ASP A 162 13.26 8.74 12.32
N THR A 163 12.34 9.50 12.90
CA THR A 163 12.16 9.59 14.36
C THR A 163 11.29 8.43 14.85
N ILE A 164 10.09 8.28 14.27
CA ILE A 164 9.07 7.30 14.67
C ILE A 164 8.68 6.35 13.53
N GLY A 165 9.38 6.38 12.40
CA GLY A 165 9.03 5.64 11.18
C GLY A 165 9.12 6.46 9.90
N GLY A 166 9.67 7.68 9.97
CA GLY A 166 9.60 8.67 8.89
C GLY A 166 10.25 8.30 7.56
N VAL A 167 11.10 7.27 7.54
CA VAL A 167 11.68 6.65 6.33
C VAL A 167 11.12 5.25 6.12
N ARG A 168 10.95 4.47 7.19
CA ARG A 168 10.51 3.07 7.12
C ARG A 168 9.07 2.90 6.64
N VAL A 169 8.15 3.74 7.13
CA VAL A 169 6.72 3.71 6.76
C VAL A 169 6.55 4.08 5.29
N PRO A 170 7.08 5.21 4.78
CA PRO A 170 6.94 5.53 3.37
C PRO A 170 7.71 4.59 2.46
N GLY A 171 8.87 4.04 2.91
CA GLY A 171 9.55 2.97 2.20
C GLY A 171 8.66 1.73 2.03
N GLY A 172 7.97 1.33 3.09
CA GLY A 172 7.04 0.21 3.06
C GLY A 172 5.81 0.44 2.19
N PHE A 173 5.22 1.64 2.22
CA PHE A 173 4.03 2.00 1.41
C PHE A 173 4.32 2.25 -0.06
N CYS A 174 5.51 2.76 -0.39
CA CYS A 174 5.93 3.02 -1.77
C CYS A 174 6.69 1.83 -2.40
N GLY A 175 7.03 0.81 -1.62
CA GLY A 175 7.66 -0.42 -2.12
C GLY A 175 9.15 -0.28 -2.41
N ILE A 176 9.86 0.52 -1.61
CA ILE A 176 11.30 0.76 -1.72
C ILE A 176 12.02 0.33 -0.45
N LEU A 177 13.35 0.15 -0.53
CA LEU A 177 14.18 -0.06 0.65
C LEU A 177 14.18 1.20 1.52
N GLY A 178 13.90 1.04 2.81
CA GLY A 178 13.95 2.12 3.79
C GLY A 178 14.92 1.76 4.90
N PHE A 179 16.03 2.48 5.03
CA PHE A 179 17.04 2.20 6.04
C PHE A 179 17.05 3.26 7.14
N ARG A 180 16.96 2.81 8.40
CA ARG A 180 17.20 3.63 9.59
C ARG A 180 18.51 3.14 10.24
N PRO A 181 19.58 3.95 10.23
CA PRO A 181 20.81 3.60 10.92
C PRO A 181 20.65 3.63 12.45
N SER A 182 21.59 3.02 13.15
CA SER A 182 21.68 3.08 14.61
C SER A 182 21.83 4.53 15.09
N HIS A 183 21.20 4.84 16.22
CA HIS A 183 21.29 6.18 16.81
C HIS A 183 22.76 6.55 17.11
N ALA A 184 23.19 7.73 16.64
CA ALA A 184 24.54 8.28 16.80
C ALA A 184 25.69 7.46 16.17
N ALA A 185 25.40 6.55 15.24
CA ALA A 185 26.40 5.64 14.69
C ALA A 185 27.04 6.16 13.38
N VAL A 186 28.14 6.92 13.49
CA VAL A 186 29.21 6.90 12.48
C VAL A 186 30.57 6.92 13.18
N SER A 187 31.33 5.81 13.07
CA SER A 187 32.81 5.74 13.07
C SER A 187 33.31 4.32 12.70
N ASN A 188 34.52 4.25 12.16
CA ASN A 188 35.14 3.14 11.41
C ASN A 188 36.12 2.27 12.23
N VAL A 189 35.83 0.98 12.51
CA VAL A 189 36.85 -0.06 12.86
C VAL A 189 36.41 -1.51 12.54
N GLY A 190 37.24 -2.20 11.74
CA GLY A 190 37.89 -3.51 12.02
C GLY A 190 37.09 -4.82 12.14
N ILE A 191 37.22 -5.69 11.13
CA ILE A 191 37.21 -7.16 11.29
C ILE A 191 38.25 -7.79 10.34
N ILE A 192 39.00 -8.77 10.85
CA ILE A 192 40.01 -9.60 10.16
C ILE A 192 39.33 -10.91 9.73
N PRO A 193 39.42 -11.35 8.46
CA PRO A 193 38.90 -12.64 8.02
C PRO A 193 39.80 -13.81 8.46
N VAL A 194 39.22 -14.96 8.84
CA VAL A 194 39.95 -16.16 9.32
C VAL A 194 40.04 -17.26 8.25
N SER A 195 38.99 -17.60 7.47
CA SER A 195 39.14 -18.49 6.30
C SER A 195 37.97 -18.40 5.30
N PRO A 196 38.04 -17.53 4.27
CA PRO A 196 36.95 -17.24 3.32
C PRO A 196 36.40 -18.44 2.53
N SER A 197 37.09 -19.58 2.49
CA SER A 197 36.68 -20.79 1.77
C SER A 197 35.86 -21.77 2.61
N LEU A 198 35.74 -21.55 3.93
CA LEU A 198 35.15 -22.52 4.86
C LEU A 198 34.16 -21.90 5.86
N ASP A 199 34.05 -20.57 5.89
CA ASP A 199 33.19 -19.87 6.84
C ASP A 199 31.70 -19.98 6.40
N THR A 200 30.89 -20.73 7.17
CA THR A 200 29.43 -20.78 7.04
C THR A 200 28.75 -20.50 8.37
N VAL A 201 27.90 -19.48 8.43
CA VAL A 201 27.05 -19.14 9.59
C VAL A 201 25.64 -19.68 9.35
N GLY A 202 25.17 -20.61 10.18
CA GLY A 202 23.79 -21.07 10.18
C GLY A 202 22.95 -20.25 11.17
N GLN A 203 22.00 -19.46 10.69
CA GLN A 203 21.01 -18.79 11.55
C GLN A 203 19.90 -19.77 11.93
N VAL A 204 19.69 -19.97 13.24
CA VAL A 204 18.52 -20.70 13.74
C VAL A 204 17.36 -19.72 13.87
N LEU A 205 16.29 -19.95 13.12
CA LEU A 205 15.04 -19.20 13.26
C LEU A 205 14.43 -19.48 14.65
N LYS A 206 14.52 -18.50 15.55
CA LYS A 206 13.87 -18.57 16.85
C LYS A 206 12.62 -17.70 16.85
N HIS A 207 11.45 -18.32 16.95
CA HIS A 207 10.21 -17.57 17.13
C HIS A 207 10.18 -16.93 18.53
N VAL A 208 10.10 -15.60 18.58
CA VAL A 208 10.02 -14.82 19.83
C VAL A 208 8.76 -13.96 19.79
N ASN A 209 7.91 -14.09 20.80
CA ASN A 209 6.83 -13.13 21.01
C ASN A 209 7.43 -11.85 21.62
N LEU A 210 7.65 -10.84 20.77
CA LEU A 210 8.30 -9.60 21.16
C LEU A 210 7.58 -8.86 22.29
N GLY A 211 6.24 -8.87 22.28
CA GLY A 211 5.42 -8.26 23.33
C GLY A 211 5.67 -8.88 24.71
N ASN A 212 5.66 -10.21 24.80
CA ASN A 212 5.93 -10.93 26.05
C ASN A 212 7.38 -10.72 26.52
N TYR A 213 8.33 -10.69 25.58
CA TYR A 213 9.73 -10.44 25.90
C TYR A 213 9.91 -9.04 26.51
N LEU A 214 9.38 -7.99 25.86
CA LEU A 214 9.43 -6.63 26.37
C LEU A 214 8.71 -6.48 27.72
N ALA A 215 7.56 -7.13 27.91
CA ALA A 215 6.83 -7.15 29.19
C ALA A 215 7.68 -7.69 30.36
N SER A 216 8.60 -8.61 30.07
CA SER A 216 9.46 -9.25 31.06
C SER A 216 10.76 -8.47 31.35
N LYS A 217 11.23 -7.67 30.39
CA LYS A 217 12.54 -7.00 30.44
C LYS A 217 12.48 -5.48 30.57
N VAL A 218 11.33 -4.86 30.24
CA VAL A 218 11.10 -3.42 30.33
C VAL A 218 10.08 -3.16 31.46
N CYS A 219 10.59 -3.14 32.69
CA CYS A 219 9.80 -3.03 33.91
C CYS A 219 8.97 -1.75 33.96
N SER A 220 9.50 -0.64 33.43
CA SER A 220 8.84 0.67 33.39
C SER A 220 7.52 0.64 32.58
N LEU A 221 7.32 -0.33 31.68
CA LEU A 221 6.05 -0.49 30.97
C LEU A 221 4.87 -0.83 31.90
N ARG A 222 5.13 -1.48 33.05
CA ARG A 222 4.07 -1.85 34.01
C ARG A 222 3.46 -0.62 34.70
N GLU A 223 4.28 0.39 34.96
CA GLU A 223 3.83 1.66 35.54
C GLU A 223 3.05 2.52 34.53
N LEU A 224 3.36 2.39 33.24
CA LEU A 224 2.56 3.02 32.18
C LEU A 224 1.18 2.37 32.02
N GLN A 225 1.06 1.07 32.34
CA GLN A 225 -0.18 0.29 32.24
C GLN A 225 -1.14 0.50 33.42
N SER A 226 -0.66 0.88 34.60
CA SER A 226 -1.47 1.00 35.83
C SER A 226 -2.39 2.23 35.89
N GLY A 227 -2.34 3.12 34.89
CA GLY A 227 -3.18 4.33 34.82
C GLY A 227 -4.52 4.17 34.11
N SER A 228 -4.82 3.02 33.50
CA SER A 228 -6.07 2.80 32.76
C SER A 228 -7.23 2.51 33.72
N LYS A 229 -8.13 3.48 33.92
CA LYS A 229 -9.35 3.27 34.72
C LYS A 229 -10.26 2.24 34.05
N ASN A 230 -10.74 1.29 34.84
CA ASN A 230 -11.74 0.23 34.61
C ASN A 230 -12.31 0.06 33.19
N GLY A 231 -11.90 -1.03 32.52
CA GLY A 231 -12.65 -1.65 31.43
C GLY A 231 -11.88 -1.86 30.12
N GLU A 232 -10.81 -1.09 29.87
CA GLU A 232 -10.00 -1.28 28.67
C GLU A 232 -9.01 -2.43 28.84
N SER A 233 -9.03 -3.35 27.87
CA SER A 233 -8.14 -4.50 27.80
C SER A 233 -6.70 -4.08 28.05
N LYS A 234 -6.06 -4.70 29.05
CA LYS A 234 -4.63 -4.61 29.39
C LYS A 234 -3.80 -4.30 28.13
N LEU A 235 -3.39 -3.04 27.94
CA LEU A 235 -2.64 -2.60 26.76
C LEU A 235 -1.40 -3.50 26.61
N SER A 236 -1.22 -4.11 25.43
CA SER A 236 -0.05 -4.97 25.21
C SER A 236 1.23 -4.16 25.41
N SER A 237 2.31 -4.80 25.87
CA SER A 237 3.57 -4.10 26.17
C SER A 237 4.16 -3.38 24.96
N LEU A 238 3.85 -3.83 23.73
CA LEU A 238 4.20 -3.09 22.50
C LEU A 238 3.44 -1.78 22.40
N VAL A 239 2.15 -1.76 22.72
CA VAL A 239 1.35 -0.53 22.73
C VAL A 239 1.82 0.41 23.84
N SER A 240 2.20 -0.12 25.01
CA SER A 240 2.80 0.69 26.08
C SER A 240 4.13 1.32 25.64
N LEU A 241 4.98 0.57 24.91
CA LEU A 241 6.24 1.09 24.37
C LEU A 241 5.99 2.15 23.29
N ALA A 242 5.02 1.94 22.40
CA ALA A 242 4.61 2.91 21.39
C ALA A 242 4.04 4.20 22.02
N ASN A 243 3.25 4.07 23.09
CA ASN A 243 2.77 5.21 23.85
C ASN A 243 3.91 5.97 24.54
N ALA A 244 4.88 5.27 25.14
CA ALA A 244 6.07 5.91 25.72
C ALA A 244 6.87 6.69 24.67
N MET A 245 7.06 6.09 23.48
CA MET A 245 7.69 6.75 22.34
C MET A 245 6.93 8.03 21.93
N ARG A 246 5.60 7.96 21.84
CA ARG A 246 4.74 9.10 21.49
C ARG A 246 4.82 10.21 22.52
N VAL A 247 4.86 9.89 23.81
CA VAL A 247 4.99 10.87 24.91
C VAL A 247 6.33 11.59 24.84
N LEU A 248 7.44 10.85 24.72
CA LEU A 248 8.78 11.44 24.59
C LEU A 248 8.86 12.34 23.37
N TYR A 249 8.44 11.82 22.21
CA TYR A 249 8.45 12.54 20.96
C TYR A 249 7.67 13.87 21.04
N THR A 250 6.47 13.82 21.62
CA THR A 250 5.62 15.01 21.78
C THR A 250 6.23 15.99 22.78
N HIS A 251 6.80 15.50 23.88
CA HIS A 251 7.44 16.35 24.89
C HIS A 251 8.65 17.08 24.33
N GLU A 252 9.59 16.34 23.75
CA GLU A 252 10.82 16.90 23.16
C GLU A 252 10.49 17.88 22.01
N PHE A 253 9.46 17.58 21.21
CA PHE A 253 9.00 18.52 20.19
C PHE A 253 8.46 19.84 20.78
N LYS A 254 7.69 19.78 21.87
CA LYS A 254 7.21 20.98 22.57
C LYS A 254 8.39 21.80 23.08
N ASP A 255 9.34 21.17 23.74
CA ASP A 255 10.51 21.86 24.30
C ASP A 255 11.29 22.60 23.21
N ASN A 256 11.45 21.97 22.05
CA ASN A 256 12.24 22.54 20.95
C ASN A 256 11.49 23.62 20.14
N HIS A 257 10.16 23.55 20.02
CA HIS A 257 9.42 24.33 19.03
C HIS A 257 8.25 25.16 19.56
N MET A 258 7.79 24.94 20.80
CA MET A 258 6.58 25.59 21.31
C MET A 258 6.71 27.11 21.45
N GLU A 259 7.91 27.60 21.80
CA GLU A 259 8.18 29.04 21.87
C GLU A 259 7.96 29.71 20.51
N TRP A 260 8.51 29.12 19.44
CA TRP A 260 8.31 29.60 18.07
C TRP A 260 6.85 29.48 17.61
N ILE A 261 6.18 28.37 17.91
CA ILE A 261 4.75 28.19 17.57
C ILE A 261 3.89 29.30 18.18
N ASN A 262 4.13 29.62 19.45
CA ASN A 262 3.39 30.65 20.16
C ASN A 262 3.69 32.07 19.64
N SER A 263 4.92 32.34 19.21
CA SER A 263 5.31 33.66 18.72
C SER A 263 4.75 33.98 17.33
N VAL A 264 4.70 32.99 16.43
CA VAL A 264 4.27 33.18 15.03
C VAL A 264 2.74 33.14 14.90
N LYS A 265 2.00 32.64 15.90
CA LYS A 265 0.54 32.40 15.84
C LYS A 265 0.14 31.68 14.54
N SER A 266 0.93 30.70 14.13
CA SER A 266 0.75 30.07 12.82
C SER A 266 -0.52 29.23 12.78
N ALA A 267 -1.13 29.13 11.60
CA ALA A 267 -2.27 28.27 11.35
C ALA A 267 -1.80 26.80 11.20
N LEU A 268 -1.27 26.20 12.27
CA LEU A 268 -0.89 24.78 12.33
C LEU A 268 -2.08 23.86 12.10
N ASP A 269 -1.81 22.65 11.58
CA ASP A 269 -2.86 21.65 11.38
C ASP A 269 -3.50 21.30 12.73
N SER A 270 -4.84 21.22 12.75
CA SER A 270 -5.59 20.95 13.97
C SER A 270 -5.22 19.63 14.64
N ASN A 271 -4.79 18.62 13.87
CA ASN A 271 -4.37 17.33 14.39
C ASN A 271 -3.02 17.40 15.14
N ILE A 272 -2.13 18.30 14.71
CA ILE A 272 -0.87 18.57 15.40
C ILE A 272 -1.16 19.25 16.74
N LEU A 273 -2.01 20.30 16.72
CA LEU A 273 -2.40 21.02 17.93
C LEU A 273 -3.10 20.10 18.96
N SER A 274 -4.02 19.24 18.51
CA SER A 274 -4.68 18.28 19.38
C SER A 274 -3.68 17.29 19.99
N SER A 275 -2.76 16.76 19.18
CA SER A 275 -1.73 15.82 19.65
C SER A 275 -0.82 16.46 20.70
N LEU A 276 -0.40 17.71 20.48
CA LEU A 276 0.41 18.47 21.44
C LEU A 276 -0.36 18.70 22.74
N SER A 277 -1.64 19.07 22.71
CA SER A 277 -2.42 19.31 23.93
C SER A 277 -2.64 18.06 24.80
N SER A 278 -2.56 16.86 24.22
CA SER A 278 -2.97 15.61 24.87
C SER A 278 -1.98 15.03 25.89
N VAL A 279 -0.70 15.46 25.88
CA VAL A 279 0.37 14.80 26.64
C VAL A 279 0.75 15.59 27.91
N SER A 280 0.56 14.96 29.07
CA SER A 280 1.00 15.45 30.40
C SER A 280 2.47 15.13 30.67
N SER A 281 3.21 16.12 31.20
CA SER A 281 4.63 16.01 31.53
C SER A 281 4.93 15.12 32.76
N GLU A 282 3.92 14.70 33.51
CA GLU A 282 4.09 13.94 34.76
C GLU A 282 4.74 12.56 34.57
N ARG A 283 4.77 12.02 33.34
CA ARG A 283 5.24 10.65 33.04
C ARG A 283 6.55 10.55 32.26
N ILE A 284 7.24 11.66 32.03
CA ILE A 284 8.44 11.70 31.16
C ILE A 284 9.58 10.85 31.72
N GLY A 285 9.83 10.93 33.04
CA GLY A 285 10.88 10.15 33.70
C GLY A 285 10.71 8.64 33.48
N VAL A 286 9.48 8.14 33.61
CA VAL A 286 9.14 6.73 33.35
C VAL A 286 9.36 6.37 31.88
N CYS A 287 9.06 7.28 30.95
CA CYS A 287 9.27 7.03 29.53
C CYS A 287 10.77 6.97 29.16
N HIS A 288 11.62 7.81 29.77
CA HIS A 288 13.08 7.71 29.60
C HIS A 288 13.63 6.39 30.15
N SER A 289 13.15 5.95 31.31
CA SER A 289 13.50 4.63 31.86
C SER A 289 13.08 3.50 30.92
N ALA A 290 11.86 3.54 30.39
CA ALA A 290 11.38 2.56 29.41
C ALA A 290 12.25 2.54 28.13
N ARG A 291 12.72 3.69 27.64
CA ARG A 291 13.65 3.79 26.50
C ARG A 291 14.98 3.08 26.78
N ASN A 292 15.58 3.34 27.95
CA ASN A 292 16.86 2.76 28.34
C ASN A 292 16.76 1.25 28.58
N GLU A 293 15.70 0.81 29.25
CA GLU A 293 15.40 -0.61 29.46
C GLU A 293 15.16 -1.34 28.13
N ALA A 294 14.40 -0.74 27.19
CA ALA A 294 14.17 -1.31 25.87
C ALA A 294 15.47 -1.46 25.07
N ARG A 295 16.39 -0.50 25.18
CA ARG A 295 17.74 -0.59 24.59
C ARG A 295 18.52 -1.78 25.11
N LEU A 296 18.59 -1.94 26.44
CA LEU A 296 19.29 -3.06 27.07
C LEU A 296 18.66 -4.39 26.70
N ALA A 297 17.32 -4.47 26.72
CA ALA A 297 16.58 -5.68 26.40
C ALA A 297 16.80 -6.13 24.95
N LEU A 298 16.69 -5.22 23.97
CA LEU A 298 16.86 -5.58 22.57
C LEU A 298 18.31 -5.87 22.20
N ASN A 299 19.28 -5.17 22.78
CA ASN A 299 20.69 -5.53 22.58
C ASN A 299 21.01 -6.92 23.14
N ALA A 300 20.45 -7.29 24.30
CA ALA A 300 20.62 -8.62 24.88
C ALA A 300 19.90 -9.72 24.08
N LEU A 301 18.76 -9.40 23.46
CA LEU A 301 18.00 -10.33 22.63
C LEU A 301 18.73 -10.62 21.31
N LEU A 302 19.16 -9.56 20.63
CA LEU A 302 19.73 -9.63 19.29
C LEU A 302 21.19 -10.07 19.32
N LYS A 303 21.96 -9.71 20.36
CA LYS A 303 23.41 -9.97 20.40
C LYS A 303 24.09 -9.46 19.11
N ASP A 304 25.26 -9.99 18.76
CA ASP A 304 26.03 -9.52 17.60
C ASP A 304 25.51 -10.06 16.25
N ASP A 305 24.79 -11.19 16.25
CA ASP A 305 24.42 -11.95 15.06
C ASP A 305 22.91 -12.15 14.88
N GLY A 306 22.09 -11.65 15.80
CA GLY A 306 20.65 -11.81 15.75
C GLY A 306 19.97 -10.73 14.91
N ILE A 307 19.02 -11.17 14.10
CA ILE A 307 18.12 -10.31 13.33
C ILE A 307 16.68 -10.62 13.72
N LEU A 308 15.96 -9.59 14.12
CA LEU A 308 14.52 -9.66 14.37
C LEU A 308 13.78 -9.26 13.09
N VAL A 309 12.87 -10.13 12.64
CA VAL A 309 12.02 -9.90 11.47
C VAL A 309 10.58 -9.70 11.91
N LEU A 310 9.96 -8.59 11.49
CA LEU A 310 8.54 -8.30 11.73
C LEU A 310 7.93 -7.52 10.55
N PRO A 311 6.60 -7.47 10.38
CA PRO A 311 5.98 -6.58 9.39
C PRO A 311 6.39 -5.12 9.61
N THR A 312 6.67 -4.37 8.54
CA THR A 312 7.00 -2.94 8.69
C THR A 312 5.76 -2.09 8.97
N VAL A 313 4.63 -2.47 8.37
CA VAL A 313 3.35 -1.76 8.46
C VAL A 313 2.22 -2.76 8.69
N LEU A 314 1.13 -2.33 9.33
CA LEU A 314 0.06 -3.22 9.81
C LEU A 314 -0.88 -3.73 8.69
N GLY A 315 -0.81 -3.13 7.50
CA GLY A 315 -1.70 -3.46 6.38
C GLY A 315 -1.54 -2.51 5.21
N LEU A 316 -2.57 -2.45 4.37
CA LEU A 316 -2.59 -1.59 3.19
C LEU A 316 -2.47 -0.10 3.57
N PRO A 317 -1.79 0.72 2.76
CA PRO A 317 -1.77 2.16 2.98
C PRO A 317 -3.21 2.73 2.96
N PRO A 318 -3.61 3.62 3.89
CA PRO A 318 -4.97 4.18 3.91
C PRO A 318 -5.31 4.90 2.60
N LYS A 319 -6.58 4.83 2.18
CA LYS A 319 -7.07 5.61 1.05
C LYS A 319 -6.97 7.11 1.36
N LEU A 320 -6.64 7.91 0.34
CA LEU A 320 -6.61 9.36 0.45
C LEU A 320 -7.95 9.90 0.98
N ASN A 321 -7.88 10.90 1.86
CA ASN A 321 -9.04 11.55 2.51
C ASN A 321 -9.95 10.62 3.31
N SER A 322 -9.50 9.41 3.64
CA SER A 322 -10.29 8.49 4.48
C SER A 322 -10.22 8.89 5.96
N ARG A 323 -11.30 8.61 6.70
CA ARG A 323 -11.35 8.82 8.17
C ARG A 323 -10.38 7.91 8.93
N GLU A 324 -9.82 6.90 8.25
CA GLU A 324 -8.83 5.98 8.80
C GLU A 324 -7.48 6.65 9.04
N ILE A 325 -7.10 7.65 8.22
CA ILE A 325 -5.87 8.44 8.38
C ILE A 325 -5.85 9.18 9.73
N SER A 326 -7.01 9.67 10.16
CA SER A 326 -7.22 10.34 11.46
C SER A 326 -7.51 9.39 12.62
N SER A 327 -7.55 8.07 12.38
CA SER A 327 -7.85 7.10 13.44
C SER A 327 -6.64 6.91 14.35
N GLU A 328 -6.81 7.26 15.63
CA GLU A 328 -5.77 7.04 16.66
C GLU A 328 -5.35 5.56 16.74
N GLY A 329 -6.29 4.65 16.49
CA GLY A 329 -6.03 3.22 16.43
C GLY A 329 -5.03 2.85 15.34
N TYR A 330 -5.21 3.32 14.10
CA TYR A 330 -4.32 2.95 12.98
C TYR A 330 -2.88 3.46 13.21
N ASN A 331 -2.75 4.71 13.63
CA ASN A 331 -1.45 5.33 13.90
C ASN A 331 -0.73 4.62 15.05
N LEU A 332 -1.42 4.35 16.17
CA LEU A 332 -0.83 3.66 17.31
C LEU A 332 -0.33 2.25 16.97
N HIS A 333 -1.09 1.49 16.17
CA HIS A 333 -0.68 0.15 15.75
C HIS A 333 0.51 0.15 14.80
N THR A 334 0.61 1.14 13.90
CA THR A 334 1.80 1.32 13.06
C THR A 334 3.03 1.66 13.91
N LEU A 335 2.86 2.51 14.92
CA LEU A 335 3.92 2.84 15.88
C LEU A 335 4.38 1.63 16.69
N CYS A 336 3.53 0.64 16.98
CA CYS A 336 3.96 -0.59 17.65
C CYS A 336 5.05 -1.36 16.88
N LEU A 337 4.98 -1.35 15.55
CA LEU A 337 5.95 -2.04 14.69
C LEU A 337 7.24 -1.23 14.56
N THR A 338 7.18 0.10 14.65
CA THR A 338 8.35 0.96 14.52
C THR A 338 9.04 1.27 15.86
N ALA A 339 8.31 1.18 16.98
CA ALA A 339 8.76 1.58 18.31
C ALA A 339 9.95 0.77 18.81
N ALA A 340 10.06 -0.51 18.44
CA ALA A 340 11.15 -1.37 18.86
C ALA A 340 12.51 -0.75 18.53
N ALA A 341 12.74 -0.37 17.26
CA ALA A 341 14.00 0.25 16.83
C ALA A 341 14.14 1.72 17.26
N SER A 342 13.04 2.48 17.30
CA SER A 342 13.07 3.88 17.70
C SER A 342 13.43 4.04 19.18
N MET A 343 12.86 3.23 20.06
CA MET A 343 13.10 3.28 21.51
C MET A 343 14.46 2.68 21.90
N SER A 344 14.85 1.56 21.29
CA SER A 344 16.16 0.94 21.61
C SER A 344 17.34 1.64 20.95
N GLY A 345 17.14 2.25 19.78
CA GLY A 345 18.23 2.75 18.94
C GLY A 345 18.84 1.69 18.01
N CYS A 346 18.24 0.49 17.91
CA CYS A 346 18.60 -0.52 16.92
C CYS A 346 18.53 0.02 15.48
N CYS A 347 19.34 -0.54 14.58
CA CYS A 347 19.24 -0.31 13.16
C CYS A 347 18.11 -1.18 12.55
N GLN A 348 17.45 -0.65 11.52
CA GLN A 348 16.32 -1.32 10.88
C GLN A 348 16.30 -1.06 9.38
N VAL A 349 16.08 -2.12 8.59
CA VAL A 349 15.86 -2.04 7.15
C VAL A 349 14.48 -2.57 6.81
N THR A 350 13.70 -1.76 6.11
CA THR A 350 12.45 -2.17 5.46
C THR A 350 12.78 -2.80 4.11
N VAL A 351 12.36 -4.06 3.91
CA VAL A 351 12.52 -4.82 2.68
C VAL A 351 11.14 -5.06 2.06
N PRO A 352 10.87 -4.58 0.83
CA PRO A 352 9.62 -4.85 0.14
C PRO A 352 9.57 -6.33 -0.28
N LEU A 353 8.44 -6.99 -0.01
CA LEU A 353 8.19 -8.40 -0.31
C LEU A 353 7.12 -8.62 -1.40
N GLY A 354 7.03 -7.69 -2.35
CA GLY A 354 6.07 -7.74 -3.45
C GLY A 354 4.76 -7.02 -3.14
N LEU A 355 3.70 -7.43 -3.85
CA LEU A 355 2.39 -6.75 -3.87
C LEU A 355 1.27 -7.62 -3.28
N TYR A 356 0.43 -7.01 -2.44
CA TYR A 356 -0.87 -7.54 -2.00
C TYR A 356 -1.96 -6.52 -2.34
N GLU A 357 -3.02 -6.94 -3.04
CA GLU A 357 -4.05 -6.03 -3.57
C GLU A 357 -3.50 -4.80 -4.33
N LYS A 358 -2.45 -5.02 -5.15
CA LYS A 358 -1.71 -3.98 -5.89
C LYS A 358 -1.00 -2.94 -5.01
N CYS A 359 -0.89 -3.18 -3.70
CA CYS A 359 -0.14 -2.33 -2.79
C CYS A 359 1.12 -3.06 -2.31
N PRO A 360 2.24 -2.35 -2.12
CA PRO A 360 3.44 -2.96 -1.57
C PRO A 360 3.23 -3.54 -0.17
N VAL A 361 3.84 -4.70 0.07
CA VAL A 361 3.99 -5.32 1.40
C VAL A 361 5.45 -5.31 1.75
N SER A 362 5.79 -5.08 3.01
CA SER A 362 7.18 -5.01 3.45
C SER A 362 7.39 -5.58 4.85
N VAL A 363 8.60 -6.08 5.07
CA VAL A 363 9.06 -6.56 6.38
C VAL A 363 10.27 -5.78 6.82
N SER A 364 10.39 -5.63 8.12
CA SER A 364 11.50 -4.99 8.79
C SER A 364 12.45 -6.03 9.33
N PHE A 365 13.73 -5.87 8.99
CA PHE A 365 14.84 -6.58 9.62
C PHE A 365 15.51 -5.61 10.60
N ILE A 366 15.63 -6.01 11.87
CA ILE A 366 16.20 -5.20 12.95
C ILE A 366 17.40 -5.94 13.54
N ALA A 367 18.56 -5.27 13.58
CA ALA A 367 19.74 -5.76 14.30
C ALA A 367 20.05 -4.86 15.50
N ARG A 368 20.98 -5.28 16.36
CA ARG A 368 21.34 -4.51 17.56
C ARG A 368 21.84 -3.10 17.23
N ASN A 369 21.82 -2.21 18.22
CA ASN A 369 22.45 -0.90 18.05
C ASN A 369 23.96 -1.08 17.73
N GLY A 370 24.43 -0.41 16.68
CA GLY A 370 25.78 -0.55 16.11
C GLY A 370 25.97 -1.73 15.14
N GLY A 371 24.94 -2.54 14.89
CA GLY A 371 24.98 -3.70 13.99
C GLY A 371 24.69 -3.38 12.52
N ASP A 372 24.81 -2.11 12.10
CA ASP A 372 24.36 -1.60 10.80
C ASP A 372 24.99 -2.32 9.62
N ARG A 373 26.32 -2.46 9.63
CA ARG A 373 27.04 -3.17 8.56
C ARG A 373 26.63 -4.63 8.48
N PHE A 374 26.53 -5.31 9.63
CA PHE A 374 26.07 -6.69 9.69
C PHE A 374 24.66 -6.84 9.08
N LEU A 375 23.75 -5.93 9.42
CA LEU A 375 22.38 -5.94 8.89
C LEU A 375 22.36 -5.72 7.37
N LEU A 376 23.10 -4.73 6.87
CA LEU A 376 23.16 -4.41 5.45
C LEU A 376 23.83 -5.52 4.63
N ASP A 377 24.97 -6.03 5.09
CA ASP A 377 25.70 -7.14 4.43
C ASP A 377 24.82 -8.40 4.37
N THR A 378 24.08 -8.68 5.45
CA THR A 378 23.15 -9.83 5.50
C THR A 378 22.01 -9.66 4.51
N ILE A 379 21.37 -8.48 4.47
CA ILE A 379 20.27 -8.22 3.55
C ILE A 379 20.75 -8.25 2.11
N GLN A 380 21.90 -7.64 1.81
CA GLN A 380 22.48 -7.67 0.47
C GLN A 380 22.73 -9.10 0.01
N THR A 381 23.24 -9.96 0.89
CA THR A 381 23.48 -11.38 0.60
C THR A 381 22.18 -12.16 0.36
N MET A 382 21.12 -11.84 1.11
CA MET A 382 19.84 -12.56 1.04
C MET A 382 18.85 -12.00 0.01
N TYR A 383 19.07 -10.78 -0.51
CA TYR A 383 18.06 -10.03 -1.25
C TYR A 383 17.61 -10.74 -2.55
N SER A 384 18.55 -11.28 -3.32
CA SER A 384 18.23 -12.04 -4.54
C SER A 384 17.36 -13.25 -4.24
N THR A 385 17.74 -14.04 -3.23
CA THR A 385 17.00 -15.22 -2.78
C THR A 385 15.60 -14.86 -2.29
N LEU A 386 15.47 -13.75 -1.54
CA LEU A 386 14.16 -13.26 -1.09
C LEU A 386 13.26 -12.92 -2.27
N GLN A 387 13.78 -12.23 -3.29
CA GLN A 387 13.02 -11.89 -4.49
C GLN A 387 12.59 -13.11 -5.30
N GLU A 388 13.46 -14.12 -5.43
CA GLU A 388 13.08 -15.39 -6.06
C GLU A 388 11.93 -16.08 -5.34
N GLN A 389 11.95 -16.12 -3.99
CA GLN A 389 10.85 -16.70 -3.21
C GLN A 389 9.56 -15.90 -3.34
N ILE A 390 9.63 -14.57 -3.41
CA ILE A 390 8.46 -13.71 -3.64
C ILE A 390 7.82 -14.02 -4.98
N ASP A 391 8.61 -14.16 -6.04
CA ASP A 391 8.13 -14.52 -7.37
C ASP A 391 7.41 -15.87 -7.38
N VAL A 392 7.91 -16.86 -6.63
CA VAL A 392 7.27 -18.17 -6.46
C VAL A 392 5.93 -18.05 -5.72
N VAL A 393 5.88 -17.27 -4.64
CA VAL A 393 4.65 -17.05 -3.86
C VAL A 393 3.62 -16.27 -4.68
N GLN A 394 4.02 -15.26 -5.45
CA GLN A 394 3.11 -14.52 -6.32
C GLN A 394 2.51 -15.42 -7.40
N LYS A 395 3.32 -16.25 -8.07
CA LYS A 395 2.82 -17.21 -9.08
C LYS A 395 1.85 -18.23 -8.49
N SER A 396 2.08 -18.69 -7.26
CA SER A 396 1.17 -19.62 -6.57
C SER A 396 -0.12 -18.95 -6.09
N SER A 397 -0.07 -17.70 -5.63
CA SER A 397 -1.23 -16.91 -5.18
C SER A 397 -2.24 -16.55 -6.30
N VAL A 398 -1.74 -16.39 -7.53
CA VAL A 398 -2.60 -16.19 -8.71
C VAL A 398 -3.39 -17.47 -9.03
N SER A 399 -2.79 -18.66 -8.81
CA SER A 399 -3.48 -19.94 -9.00
C SER A 399 -4.48 -20.28 -7.87
N SER A 400 -4.19 -19.86 -6.63
CA SER A 400 -5.09 -20.13 -5.48
C SER A 400 -6.30 -19.20 -5.45
N THR A 401 -6.16 -17.95 -5.93
CA THR A 401 -7.27 -17.00 -6.02
C THR A 401 -8.24 -17.35 -7.16
N SER A 402 -7.75 -17.91 -8.28
CA SER A 402 -8.64 -18.47 -9.32
C SER A 402 -9.34 -19.73 -8.83
N ALA A 403 -8.63 -20.63 -8.14
CA ALA A 403 -9.20 -21.85 -7.58
C ALA A 403 -10.29 -21.56 -6.52
N SER A 404 -10.07 -20.59 -5.62
CA SER A 404 -11.05 -20.21 -4.59
C SER A 404 -12.32 -19.58 -5.18
N LYS A 405 -12.20 -18.79 -6.27
CA LYS A 405 -13.35 -18.21 -6.98
C LYS A 405 -14.10 -19.27 -7.79
N GLU A 406 -13.39 -20.22 -8.39
CA GLU A 406 -13.98 -21.36 -9.11
C GLU A 406 -14.76 -22.27 -8.16
N GLU A 407 -14.20 -22.61 -6.99
CA GLU A 407 -14.87 -23.40 -5.96
C GLU A 407 -16.12 -22.69 -5.42
N SER A 408 -16.02 -21.38 -5.13
CA SER A 408 -17.16 -20.58 -4.71
C SER A 408 -18.25 -20.46 -5.78
N ALA A 409 -17.86 -20.35 -7.06
CA ALA A 409 -18.78 -20.34 -8.19
C ALA A 409 -19.50 -21.70 -8.37
N GLU A 410 -18.79 -22.81 -8.20
CA GLU A 410 -19.37 -24.15 -8.22
C GLU A 410 -20.35 -24.39 -7.06
N ILE A 411 -20.03 -23.91 -5.86
CA ILE A 411 -20.95 -23.96 -4.70
C ILE A 411 -22.22 -23.16 -4.98
N ALA A 412 -22.09 -21.94 -5.53
CA ALA A 412 -23.23 -21.11 -5.91
C ALA A 412 -24.09 -21.78 -7.00
N LYS A 413 -23.45 -22.43 -7.99
CA LYS A 413 -24.12 -23.23 -9.02
C LYS A 413 -24.89 -24.40 -8.41
N GLU A 414 -24.30 -25.18 -7.50
CA GLU A 414 -25.00 -26.31 -6.88
C GLU A 414 -26.18 -25.86 -6.01
N LYS A 415 -26.04 -24.76 -5.27
CA LYS A 415 -27.18 -24.14 -4.57
C LYS A 415 -28.26 -23.70 -5.55
N GLY A 416 -27.88 -23.13 -6.69
CA GLY A 416 -28.80 -22.77 -7.78
C GLY A 416 -29.53 -23.99 -8.34
N ASN A 417 -28.82 -25.12 -8.54
CA ASN A 417 -29.40 -26.38 -9.00
C ASN A 417 -30.43 -26.93 -7.99
N LEU A 418 -30.15 -26.85 -6.69
CA LEU A 418 -31.09 -27.23 -5.63
C LEU A 418 -32.34 -26.35 -5.64
N ALA A 419 -32.16 -25.02 -5.70
CA ALA A 419 -33.28 -24.08 -5.78
C ALA A 419 -34.14 -24.30 -7.04
N TYR A 420 -33.52 -24.67 -8.17
CA TYR A 420 -34.22 -25.03 -9.40
C TYR A 420 -35.06 -26.30 -9.21
N LYS A 421 -34.51 -27.34 -8.56
CA LYS A 421 -35.26 -28.57 -8.24
C LYS A 421 -36.45 -28.30 -7.31
N GLU A 422 -36.29 -27.36 -6.38
CA GLU A 422 -37.35 -26.88 -5.49
C GLU A 422 -38.37 -25.93 -6.15
N LYS A 423 -38.25 -25.69 -7.47
CA LYS A 423 -39.09 -24.75 -8.25
C LYS A 423 -39.03 -23.30 -7.77
N GLN A 424 -37.98 -22.92 -7.04
CA GLN A 424 -37.72 -21.54 -6.60
C GLN A 424 -36.94 -20.78 -7.68
N TRP A 425 -37.61 -20.47 -8.80
CA TRP A 425 -36.97 -19.96 -10.02
C TRP A 425 -36.19 -18.65 -9.81
N GLN A 426 -36.77 -17.68 -9.10
CA GLN A 426 -36.10 -16.39 -8.83
C GLN A 426 -34.85 -16.55 -7.96
N LYS A 427 -34.89 -17.47 -6.99
CA LYS A 427 -33.75 -17.78 -6.12
C LYS A 427 -32.63 -18.48 -6.91
N ALA A 428 -33.00 -19.41 -7.79
CA ALA A 428 -32.05 -20.05 -8.70
C ALA A 428 -31.36 -19.03 -9.61
N ILE A 429 -32.11 -18.06 -10.17
CA ILE A 429 -31.56 -16.97 -11.00
C ILE A 429 -30.52 -16.16 -10.24
N ASN A 430 -30.81 -15.78 -8.98
CA ASN A 430 -29.89 -15.01 -8.16
C ASN A 430 -28.59 -15.79 -7.88
N LEU A 431 -28.71 -17.08 -7.55
CA LEU A 431 -27.56 -17.95 -7.26
C LEU A 431 -26.68 -18.20 -8.50
N TYR A 432 -27.28 -18.42 -9.68
CA TYR A 432 -26.50 -18.50 -10.91
C TYR A 432 -25.87 -17.16 -11.30
N THR A 433 -26.51 -16.04 -10.99
CA THR A 433 -25.94 -14.71 -11.21
C THR A 433 -24.72 -14.46 -10.33
N GLU A 434 -24.74 -14.96 -9.09
CA GLU A 434 -23.58 -14.97 -8.21
C GLU A 434 -22.45 -15.85 -8.78
N ALA A 435 -22.76 -17.07 -9.24
CA ALA A 435 -21.79 -17.93 -9.90
C ALA A 435 -21.13 -17.26 -11.13
N ILE A 436 -21.91 -16.54 -11.95
CA ILE A 436 -21.41 -15.79 -13.11
C ILE A 436 -20.52 -14.61 -12.70
N LYS A 437 -20.85 -13.91 -11.60
CA LYS A 437 -19.99 -12.83 -11.07
C LYS A 437 -18.64 -13.37 -10.58
N LEU A 438 -18.64 -14.57 -10.02
CA LEU A 438 -17.44 -15.23 -9.51
C LEU A 438 -16.59 -15.84 -10.64
N ASN A 439 -17.21 -16.50 -11.61
CA ASN A 439 -16.56 -17.06 -12.79
C ASN A 439 -17.47 -16.98 -14.04
N GLY A 440 -17.32 -15.87 -14.79
CA GLY A 440 -18.12 -15.60 -15.99
C GLY A 440 -17.71 -16.38 -17.25
N LYS A 441 -16.72 -17.29 -17.18
CA LYS A 441 -16.23 -18.06 -18.34
C LYS A 441 -16.88 -19.44 -18.49
N ASN A 442 -17.67 -19.90 -17.52
CA ASN A 442 -18.32 -21.21 -17.56
C ASN A 442 -19.70 -21.13 -18.25
N ALA A 443 -19.83 -21.75 -19.42
CA ALA A 443 -21.07 -21.78 -20.20
C ALA A 443 -22.26 -22.41 -19.45
N THR A 444 -21.99 -23.32 -18.51
CA THR A 444 -23.02 -24.03 -17.73
C THR A 444 -23.85 -23.07 -16.87
N TYR A 445 -23.24 -22.03 -16.31
CA TYR A 445 -23.96 -21.11 -15.41
C TYR A 445 -25.00 -20.30 -16.18
N TYR A 446 -24.63 -19.77 -17.34
CA TYR A 446 -25.55 -19.09 -18.25
C TYR A 446 -26.63 -20.03 -18.75
N SER A 447 -26.26 -21.25 -19.15
CA SER A 447 -27.24 -22.25 -19.61
C SER A 447 -28.26 -22.60 -18.52
N ASN A 448 -27.82 -22.80 -17.27
CA ASN A 448 -28.70 -23.12 -16.15
C ASN A 448 -29.58 -21.93 -15.72
N ARG A 449 -29.06 -20.71 -15.79
CA ARG A 449 -29.87 -19.50 -15.54
C ARG A 449 -30.91 -19.29 -16.64
N ALA A 450 -30.57 -19.57 -17.90
CA ALA A 450 -31.53 -19.56 -19.01
C ALA A 450 -32.68 -20.56 -18.78
N ALA A 451 -32.40 -21.74 -18.23
CA ALA A 451 -33.45 -22.68 -17.86
C ALA A 451 -34.42 -22.08 -16.83
N ALA A 452 -33.91 -21.40 -15.80
CA ALA A 452 -34.75 -20.76 -14.79
C ALA A 452 -35.57 -19.60 -15.37
N TYR A 453 -35.03 -18.86 -16.34
CA TYR A 453 -35.76 -17.82 -17.07
C TYR A 453 -36.87 -18.40 -17.96
N LEU A 454 -36.66 -19.56 -18.59
CA LEU A 454 -37.70 -20.24 -19.37
C LEU A 454 -38.90 -20.62 -18.50
N GLU A 455 -38.66 -21.20 -17.32
CA GLU A 455 -39.72 -21.56 -16.36
C GLU A 455 -40.48 -20.33 -15.82
N LEU A 456 -39.82 -19.17 -15.77
CA LEU A 456 -40.42 -17.90 -15.35
C LEU A 456 -41.12 -17.15 -16.50
N GLY A 457 -41.05 -17.65 -17.74
CA GLY A 457 -41.60 -16.97 -18.93
C GLY A 457 -40.78 -15.76 -19.40
N SER A 458 -39.56 -15.58 -18.89
CA SER A 458 -38.65 -14.49 -19.25
C SER A 458 -37.82 -14.84 -20.50
N TYR A 459 -38.49 -14.99 -21.63
CA TYR A 459 -37.90 -15.58 -22.84
C TYR A 459 -36.76 -14.76 -23.47
N ARG A 460 -36.81 -13.42 -23.39
CA ARG A 460 -35.71 -12.55 -23.90
C ARG A 460 -34.41 -12.74 -23.10
N GLN A 461 -34.52 -12.81 -21.78
CA GLN A 461 -33.38 -13.06 -20.90
C GLN A 461 -32.82 -14.47 -21.12
N ALA A 462 -33.70 -15.47 -21.31
CA ALA A 462 -33.28 -16.83 -21.64
C ALA A 462 -32.50 -16.91 -22.95
N GLU A 463 -32.94 -16.21 -24.01
CA GLU A 463 -32.23 -16.15 -25.28
C GLU A 463 -30.83 -15.52 -25.15
N ALA A 464 -30.72 -14.41 -24.41
CA ALA A 464 -29.45 -13.71 -24.19
C ALA A 464 -28.43 -14.59 -23.42
N ASP A 465 -28.89 -15.29 -22.38
CA ASP A 465 -28.05 -16.21 -21.61
C ASP A 465 -27.63 -17.44 -22.44
N CYS A 466 -28.53 -18.01 -23.25
CA CYS A 466 -28.17 -19.11 -24.14
C CYS A 466 -27.15 -18.67 -25.20
N THR A 467 -27.27 -17.46 -25.72
CA THR A 467 -26.30 -16.90 -26.67
C THR A 467 -24.94 -16.70 -26.02
N SER A 468 -24.90 -16.22 -24.78
CA SER A 468 -23.67 -16.11 -23.99
C SER A 468 -23.04 -17.49 -23.74
N ALA A 469 -23.85 -18.50 -23.40
CA ALA A 469 -23.38 -19.88 -23.21
C ALA A 469 -22.78 -20.47 -24.49
N ILE A 470 -23.40 -20.24 -25.65
CA ILE A 470 -22.92 -20.74 -26.96
C ILE A 470 -21.63 -20.04 -27.39
N ASN A 471 -21.50 -18.73 -27.11
CA ASN A 471 -20.27 -17.98 -27.38
C ASN A 471 -19.07 -18.52 -26.57
N LEU A 472 -19.33 -18.99 -25.35
CA LEU A 472 -18.32 -19.63 -24.49
C LEU A 472 -18.05 -21.08 -24.90
N GLU A 473 -19.10 -21.86 -25.17
CA GLU A 473 -19.00 -23.28 -25.52
C GLU A 473 -19.89 -23.61 -26.74
N LYS A 474 -19.28 -23.59 -27.93
CA LYS A 474 -19.98 -23.79 -29.21
C LYS A 474 -20.67 -25.14 -29.37
N LYS A 475 -20.32 -26.15 -28.56
CA LYS A 475 -20.87 -27.51 -28.58
C LYS A 475 -21.90 -27.77 -27.47
N ASN A 476 -22.38 -26.74 -26.77
CA ASN A 476 -23.33 -26.90 -25.68
C ASN A 476 -24.76 -27.17 -26.18
N VAL A 477 -25.13 -28.45 -26.33
CA VAL A 477 -26.43 -28.89 -26.84
C VAL A 477 -27.60 -28.29 -26.05
N LYS A 478 -27.49 -28.24 -24.71
CA LYS A 478 -28.54 -27.70 -23.83
C LYS A 478 -28.81 -26.22 -24.11
N ALA A 479 -27.78 -25.44 -24.40
CA ALA A 479 -27.94 -24.01 -24.72
C ALA A 479 -28.69 -23.81 -26.04
N TYR A 480 -28.42 -24.61 -27.08
CA TYR A 480 -29.18 -24.56 -28.34
C TYR A 480 -30.64 -24.96 -28.15
N LEU A 481 -30.91 -26.05 -27.41
CA LEU A 481 -32.29 -26.47 -27.09
C LEU A 481 -33.05 -25.36 -26.34
N ARG A 482 -32.44 -24.78 -25.32
CA ARG A 482 -33.04 -23.73 -24.49
C ARG A 482 -33.27 -22.44 -25.30
N ARG A 483 -32.34 -22.06 -26.18
CA ARG A 483 -32.50 -20.90 -27.07
C ARG A 483 -33.59 -21.12 -28.10
N GLY A 484 -33.66 -22.30 -28.71
CA GLY A 484 -34.73 -22.69 -29.63
C GLY A 484 -36.10 -22.57 -28.97
N THR A 485 -36.24 -23.09 -27.74
CA THR A 485 -37.49 -22.96 -26.96
C THR A 485 -37.81 -21.49 -26.64
N ALA A 486 -36.82 -20.69 -26.21
CA ALA A 486 -37.05 -19.27 -25.94
C ALA A 486 -37.53 -18.51 -27.19
N ARG A 487 -36.90 -18.77 -28.34
CA ARG A 487 -37.24 -18.17 -29.64
C ARG A 487 -38.60 -18.59 -30.13
N GLU A 488 -38.96 -19.86 -29.97
CA GLU A 488 -40.30 -20.35 -30.28
C GLU A 488 -41.37 -19.62 -29.47
N MET A 489 -41.14 -19.42 -28.16
CA MET A 489 -42.07 -18.68 -27.29
C MET A 489 -42.13 -17.18 -27.60
N LEU A 490 -41.08 -16.63 -28.23
CA LEU A 490 -41.03 -15.25 -28.73
C LEU A 490 -41.62 -15.08 -30.15
N GLY A 491 -41.93 -16.18 -30.84
CA GLY A 491 -42.43 -16.16 -32.22
C GLY A 491 -41.35 -16.14 -33.30
N TYR A 492 -40.07 -16.30 -32.94
CA TYR A 492 -38.93 -16.40 -33.86
C TYR A 492 -38.75 -17.84 -34.34
N TYR A 493 -39.74 -18.33 -35.09
CA TYR A 493 -39.85 -19.75 -35.40
C TYR A 493 -38.78 -20.27 -36.36
N LYS A 494 -38.30 -19.44 -37.30
CA LYS A 494 -37.25 -19.85 -38.25
C LYS A 494 -35.92 -20.07 -37.51
N GLU A 495 -35.56 -19.12 -36.66
CA GLU A 495 -34.38 -19.12 -35.83
C GLU A 495 -34.44 -20.24 -34.77
N ALA A 496 -35.64 -20.55 -34.26
CA ALA A 496 -35.85 -21.68 -33.37
C ALA A 496 -35.58 -23.03 -34.07
N VAL A 497 -36.05 -23.22 -35.30
CA VAL A 497 -35.79 -24.43 -36.10
C VAL A 497 -34.30 -24.59 -36.38
N GLU A 498 -33.58 -23.51 -36.66
CA GLU A 498 -32.12 -23.54 -36.85
C GLU A 498 -31.39 -24.03 -35.60
N ASP A 499 -31.75 -23.51 -34.42
CA ASP A 499 -31.15 -23.93 -33.15
C ASP A 499 -31.44 -25.41 -32.85
N PHE A 500 -32.66 -25.89 -33.09
CA PHE A 500 -32.99 -27.31 -32.89
C PHE A 500 -32.31 -28.23 -33.91
N LYS A 501 -32.18 -27.82 -35.17
CA LYS A 501 -31.40 -28.57 -36.17
C LYS A 501 -29.93 -28.64 -35.78
N TYR A 502 -29.35 -27.54 -35.30
CA TYR A 502 -27.98 -27.54 -34.84
C TYR A 502 -27.78 -28.45 -33.62
N ALA A 503 -28.74 -28.48 -32.69
CA ALA A 503 -28.75 -29.44 -31.58
C ALA A 503 -28.76 -30.90 -32.07
N LEU A 504 -29.48 -31.22 -33.16
CA LEU A 504 -29.47 -32.55 -33.79
C LEU A 504 -28.16 -32.87 -34.52
N VAL A 505 -27.46 -31.87 -35.06
CA VAL A 505 -26.10 -32.08 -35.60
C VAL A 505 -25.14 -32.50 -34.49
N LEU A 506 -25.27 -31.90 -33.30
CA LEU A 506 -24.44 -32.24 -32.14
C LEU A 506 -24.88 -33.54 -31.46
N GLU A 507 -26.19 -33.81 -31.38
CA GLU A 507 -26.78 -35.00 -30.77
C GLU A 507 -27.94 -35.55 -31.64
N PRO A 508 -27.63 -36.42 -32.64
CA PRO A 508 -28.61 -36.88 -33.64
C PRO A 508 -29.81 -37.66 -33.07
N THR A 509 -29.66 -38.26 -31.90
CA THR A 509 -30.70 -39.04 -31.22
C THR A 509 -31.55 -38.22 -30.24
N ASN A 510 -31.36 -36.89 -30.20
CA ASN A 510 -32.07 -36.02 -29.25
C ASN A 510 -33.57 -35.92 -29.60
N LYS A 511 -34.41 -36.63 -28.83
CA LYS A 511 -35.86 -36.71 -29.05
C LYS A 511 -36.54 -35.33 -28.98
N THR A 512 -36.11 -34.46 -28.07
CA THR A 512 -36.71 -33.14 -27.86
C THR A 512 -36.51 -32.24 -29.07
N ALA A 513 -35.29 -32.19 -29.60
CA ALA A 513 -35.01 -31.42 -30.82
C ALA A 513 -35.77 -31.96 -32.03
N ASN A 514 -35.80 -33.28 -32.21
CA ASN A 514 -36.50 -33.91 -33.34
C ASN A 514 -38.01 -33.62 -33.30
N LEU A 515 -38.64 -33.74 -32.12
CA LEU A 515 -40.05 -33.39 -31.95
C LEU A 515 -40.31 -31.90 -32.22
N ALA A 516 -39.44 -31.01 -31.72
CA ALA A 516 -39.59 -29.57 -31.92
C ALA A 516 -39.47 -29.17 -33.40
N VAL A 517 -38.49 -29.72 -34.13
CA VAL A 517 -38.33 -29.48 -35.58
C VAL A 517 -39.54 -29.99 -36.36
N ASN A 518 -40.03 -31.21 -36.07
CA ASN A 518 -41.20 -31.76 -36.76
C ASN A 518 -42.47 -30.97 -36.46
N ARG A 519 -42.65 -30.50 -35.21
CA ARG A 519 -43.77 -29.63 -34.82
C ARG A 519 -43.71 -28.30 -35.57
N LEU A 520 -42.56 -27.63 -35.54
CA LEU A 520 -42.40 -26.31 -36.17
C LEU A 520 -42.50 -26.39 -37.69
N ASN A 521 -41.95 -27.42 -38.33
CA ASN A 521 -42.07 -27.57 -39.78
C ASN A 521 -43.54 -27.77 -40.23
N LYS A 522 -44.36 -28.45 -39.43
CA LYS A 522 -45.81 -28.62 -39.73
C LYS A 522 -46.61 -27.33 -39.57
N LEU A 523 -46.12 -26.35 -38.80
CA LEU A 523 -46.77 -25.05 -38.64
C LEU A 523 -46.51 -24.10 -39.83
N PHE A 524 -45.52 -24.40 -40.69
CA PHE A 524 -45.14 -23.59 -41.86
C PHE A 524 -45.21 -24.36 -43.20
N GLN A 525 -45.80 -25.56 -43.20
CA GLN A 525 -46.32 -26.23 -44.40
C GLN A 525 -47.75 -25.76 -44.64
#